data_AF-A0A416HHZ3-F1
#
_entry.id   AF-A0A416HHZ3-F1
#
_cell.length_a   1.000
_cell.length_b   1.000
_cell.length_c   1.000
_cell.angle_alpha   90.00
_cell.angle_beta   90.00
_cell.angle_gamma   90.00
#
_symmetry.space_group_name_H-M   'P 1'
#
loop_
_entity.id
_entity.type
_entity.pdbx_description
1 polymer ?
#
loop_
_entity_poly.entity_id
_entity_poly.type
_entity_poly.pdbx_seq_one_letter_code
_entity_poly.pdbx_strand_id
1 'polypeptide(L)'
;MCRSLAAQRQSLSRRIKIRSAQRAGSDRDVPENERIWYCLIRKRKQRKECQISMENNAAEQIKVLVVSDSHGRNENLKKAVANMRGTHCRMFHLGDFQCDPDDIYDLAGVPVDMVRGNCDSSLCGVPLSKIVEIGGYRILLTHGHQYAGFDSIGSMSELARANDVSIVMCGHTHIPHVEQRNGVYVVNPGSISRPRQEGHQPSYLVMNIEQGRVDFVPVYLT
;
A
#
# COMPACT_ATOMS: atom_id res chain seq x y z
N MET A 1 -25.72 -27.41 -60.26
CA MET A 1 -26.31 -26.07 -60.54
C MET A 1 -26.15 -25.24 -59.26
N CYS A 2 -25.15 -24.34 -59.20
CA CYS A 2 -25.31 -22.87 -59.37
C CYS A 2 -26.30 -22.27 -58.36
N ARG A 3 -25.99 -21.32 -57.46
CA ARG A 3 -25.00 -20.22 -57.43
C ARG A 3 -24.66 -19.79 -56.00
N SER A 4 -23.49 -19.14 -55.87
CA SER A 4 -22.98 -18.38 -54.73
C SER A 4 -23.82 -17.14 -54.41
N LEU A 5 -23.78 -16.68 -53.15
CA LEU A 5 -24.06 -15.28 -52.76
C LEU A 5 -23.23 -14.91 -51.54
N ALA A 6 -21.94 -14.67 -51.77
CA ALA A 6 -21.15 -13.75 -50.98
C ALA A 6 -21.54 -12.33 -51.42
N ALA A 7 -22.47 -11.68 -50.73
CA ALA A 7 -22.73 -10.24 -50.87
C ALA A 7 -23.72 -9.76 -49.79
N GLN A 8 -23.22 -9.40 -48.60
CA GLN A 8 -23.86 -8.39 -47.74
C GLN A 8 -22.86 -7.91 -46.67
N ARG A 9 -21.74 -7.36 -47.13
CA ARG A 9 -20.98 -6.33 -46.42
C ARG A 9 -21.24 -5.03 -47.17
N GLN A 10 -21.88 -4.06 -46.53
CA GLN A 10 -21.68 -2.59 -46.67
C GLN A 10 -22.94 -1.83 -46.23
N SER A 11 -22.88 -1.28 -45.02
CA SER A 11 -23.36 0.05 -44.59
C SER A 11 -23.63 -0.07 -43.08
N LEU A 12 -22.73 0.38 -42.22
CA LEU A 12 -22.84 1.72 -41.64
C LEU A 12 -21.47 2.12 -41.09
N SER A 13 -20.58 2.55 -41.99
CA SER A 13 -19.50 3.45 -41.61
C SER A 13 -20.10 4.86 -41.47
N ARG A 14 -20.50 5.26 -40.26
CA ARG A 14 -20.62 6.69 -39.96
C ARG A 14 -19.44 7.13 -39.11
N ARG A 15 -18.50 7.74 -39.83
CA ARG A 15 -17.41 8.58 -39.33
C ARG A 15 -17.97 9.60 -38.34
N ILE A 16 -17.41 9.63 -37.14
CA ILE A 16 -17.21 10.88 -36.41
C ILE A 16 -15.70 11.04 -36.29
N LYS A 17 -15.15 11.83 -37.22
CA LYS A 17 -13.87 12.52 -37.02
C LYS A 17 -14.18 13.85 -36.33
N ILE A 18 -13.12 14.47 -35.76
CA ILE A 18 -13.00 15.82 -35.20
C ILE A 18 -13.23 15.78 -33.66
N ARG A 19 -12.32 16.18 -32.76
CA ARG A 19 -11.15 17.07 -32.83
C ARG A 19 -10.20 16.76 -31.66
N SER A 20 -8.90 16.88 -31.92
CA SER A 20 -7.90 17.22 -30.91
C SER A 20 -8.24 18.57 -30.26
N ALA A 21 -8.41 18.59 -28.94
CA ALA A 21 -8.34 19.76 -28.08
C ALA A 21 -7.86 19.22 -26.71
N GLN A 22 -6.59 19.33 -26.34
CA GLN A 22 -6.09 20.48 -25.59
C GLN A 22 -7.23 21.26 -24.90
N ARG A 23 -7.55 20.87 -23.67
CA ARG A 23 -8.03 21.74 -22.59
C ARG A 23 -7.86 21.00 -21.27
N ALA A 24 -7.05 21.58 -20.39
CA ALA A 24 -7.01 21.23 -18.98
C ALA A 24 -8.40 21.48 -18.38
N GLY A 25 -8.97 20.46 -17.74
CA GLY A 25 -10.19 20.52 -16.94
C GLY A 25 -9.93 19.81 -15.62
N SER A 26 -10.24 20.47 -14.51
CA SER A 26 -10.03 19.99 -13.15
C SER A 26 -10.82 18.72 -12.84
N ASP A 27 -10.22 17.82 -12.06
CA ASP A 27 -10.69 16.48 -11.64
C ASP A 27 -11.99 16.44 -10.79
N ARG A 28 -12.81 17.51 -10.80
CA ARG A 28 -13.96 17.67 -9.90
C ARG A 28 -15.33 17.25 -10.46
N ASP A 29 -15.40 16.68 -11.67
CA ASP A 29 -16.67 16.33 -12.32
C ASP A 29 -16.76 14.87 -12.79
N VAL A 30 -16.25 13.90 -12.02
CA VAL A 30 -16.42 12.47 -12.33
C VAL A 30 -17.48 11.83 -11.41
N PRO A 31 -18.61 11.35 -11.94
CA PRO A 31 -19.66 10.67 -11.17
C PRO A 31 -19.15 9.46 -10.38
N GLU A 32 -19.67 9.27 -9.17
CA GLU A 32 -19.21 8.30 -8.17
C GLU A 32 -19.21 6.84 -8.65
N ASN A 33 -20.07 6.50 -9.61
CA ASN A 33 -20.18 5.17 -10.22
C ASN A 33 -19.11 4.87 -11.29
N GLU A 34 -18.34 5.85 -11.76
CA GLU A 34 -17.27 5.66 -12.76
C GLU A 34 -15.86 5.64 -12.16
N ARG A 35 -15.70 6.03 -10.88
CA ARG A 35 -14.41 5.99 -10.15
C ARG A 35 -13.85 4.57 -10.00
N ILE A 36 -14.72 3.57 -9.85
CA ILE A 36 -14.34 2.15 -9.78
C ILE A 36 -13.68 1.70 -11.09
N TRP A 37 -14.14 2.23 -12.23
CA TRP A 37 -13.62 1.89 -13.55
C TRP A 37 -12.22 2.46 -13.77
N TYR A 38 -11.97 3.70 -13.34
CA TYR A 38 -10.64 4.32 -13.36
C TYR A 38 -9.63 3.57 -12.46
N CYS A 39 -10.05 3.09 -11.28
CA CYS A 39 -9.22 2.27 -10.40
C CYS A 39 -8.85 0.92 -11.06
N LEU A 40 -9.79 0.28 -11.76
CA LEU A 40 -9.57 -1.00 -12.45
C LEU A 40 -8.64 -0.88 -13.67
N ILE A 41 -8.70 0.23 -14.42
CA ILE A 41 -7.76 0.48 -15.52
C ILE A 41 -6.34 0.72 -14.99
N ARG A 42 -6.18 1.51 -13.91
CA ARG A 42 -4.88 1.71 -13.26
C ARG A 42 -4.28 0.38 -12.77
N LYS A 43 -5.09 -0.49 -12.15
CA LYS A 43 -4.67 -1.85 -11.73
C LYS A 43 -4.21 -2.73 -12.90
N ARG A 44 -4.85 -2.61 -14.08
CA ARG A 44 -4.45 -3.36 -15.29
C ARG A 44 -3.18 -2.82 -15.95
N LYS A 45 -2.95 -1.51 -15.90
CA LYS A 45 -1.74 -0.89 -16.45
C LYS A 45 -0.52 -1.16 -15.56
N GLN A 46 -0.67 -1.05 -14.23
CA GLN A 46 0.36 -1.45 -13.26
C GLN A 46 0.72 -2.93 -13.33
N ARG A 47 -0.26 -3.83 -13.51
CA ARG A 47 0.01 -5.27 -13.70
C ARG A 47 0.81 -5.57 -14.97
N LYS A 48 0.63 -4.82 -16.05
CA LYS A 48 1.37 -5.01 -17.31
C LYS A 48 2.78 -4.42 -17.25
N GLU A 49 3.00 -3.32 -16.53
CA GLU A 49 4.34 -2.73 -16.35
C GLU A 49 5.23 -3.62 -15.46
N CYS A 50 4.69 -4.30 -14.45
CA CYS A 50 5.43 -5.31 -13.66
C CYS A 50 5.82 -6.57 -14.46
N GLN A 51 5.15 -6.87 -15.57
CA GLN A 51 5.36 -8.13 -16.30
C GLN A 51 6.50 -8.06 -17.33
N ILE A 52 7.10 -6.88 -17.55
CA ILE A 52 8.10 -6.64 -18.60
C ILE A 52 9.54 -6.51 -18.06
N SER A 53 9.77 -6.63 -16.74
CA SER A 53 11.11 -6.49 -16.15
C SER A 53 11.68 -7.76 -15.50
N MET A 54 11.36 -8.96 -16.00
CA MET A 54 11.88 -10.23 -15.47
C MET A 54 13.14 -10.77 -16.17
N GLU A 55 13.94 -9.89 -16.76
CA GLU A 55 15.27 -10.24 -17.26
C GLU A 55 16.28 -9.24 -16.71
N ASN A 56 16.89 -9.55 -15.56
CA ASN A 56 18.32 -9.44 -15.30
C ASN A 56 18.67 -9.78 -13.84
N ASN A 57 19.56 -10.76 -13.68
CA ASN A 57 20.17 -11.20 -12.43
C ASN A 57 20.96 -10.06 -11.75
N ALA A 58 20.31 -9.39 -10.80
CA ALA A 58 20.90 -8.93 -9.55
C ALA A 58 19.97 -9.47 -8.45
N ALA A 59 20.48 -9.94 -7.32
CA ALA A 59 19.63 -10.41 -6.22
C ALA A 59 18.51 -9.38 -5.97
N GLU A 60 17.24 -9.74 -6.20
CA GLU A 60 16.13 -8.80 -6.06
C GLU A 60 16.03 -8.38 -4.58
N GLN A 61 16.65 -7.24 -4.28
CA GLN A 61 16.52 -6.54 -3.01
C GLN A 61 15.20 -5.77 -3.07
N ILE A 62 14.21 -6.24 -2.32
CA ILE A 62 12.92 -5.57 -2.21
C ILE A 62 12.94 -4.75 -0.93
N LYS A 63 12.71 -3.44 -1.04
CA LYS A 63 12.55 -2.56 0.13
C LYS A 63 11.15 -1.98 0.19
N VAL A 64 10.56 -2.02 1.37
CA VAL A 64 9.24 -1.47 1.66
C VAL A 64 9.35 -0.49 2.82
N LEU A 65 8.85 0.72 2.62
CA LEU A 65 8.71 1.72 3.68
C LEU A 65 7.44 1.43 4.49
N VAL A 66 7.57 1.25 5.79
CA VAL A 66 6.44 0.99 6.70
C VAL A 66 6.33 2.14 7.69
N VAL A 67 5.19 2.80 7.72
CA VAL A 67 4.88 3.93 8.63
C VAL A 67 3.55 3.71 9.32
N SER A 68 3.30 4.44 10.41
CA SER A 68 2.01 4.42 11.11
C SER A 68 1.83 5.67 11.95
N ASP A 69 0.58 5.93 12.37
CA ASP A 69 0.23 6.89 13.42
C ASP A 69 0.78 8.30 13.10
N SER A 70 0.46 8.83 11.90
CA SER A 70 0.88 10.15 11.43
C SER A 70 0.00 11.28 11.99
N HIS A 71 -1.25 11.00 12.34
CA HIS A 71 -2.16 11.91 13.04
C HIS A 71 -2.21 13.34 12.45
N GLY A 72 -2.23 13.45 11.13
CA GLY A 72 -2.27 14.70 10.38
C GLY A 72 -0.96 15.50 10.38
N ARG A 73 0.11 14.99 11.01
CA ARG A 73 1.44 15.63 11.10
C ARG A 73 2.41 14.97 10.14
N ASN A 74 2.35 15.40 8.88
CA ASN A 74 3.02 14.75 7.77
C ASN A 74 4.45 15.25 7.51
N GLU A 75 5.04 16.09 8.36
CA GLU A 75 6.42 16.59 8.21
C GLU A 75 7.44 15.45 8.26
N ASN A 76 7.32 14.59 9.27
CA ASN A 76 8.18 13.41 9.41
C ASN A 76 7.88 12.34 8.35
N LEU A 77 6.62 12.24 7.91
CA LEU A 77 6.24 11.39 6.79
C LEU A 77 6.97 11.80 5.50
N LYS A 78 6.99 13.11 5.20
CA LYS A 78 7.73 13.67 4.07
C LYS A 78 9.22 13.37 4.17
N LYS A 79 9.82 13.50 5.37
CA LYS A 79 11.23 13.14 5.62
C LYS A 79 11.48 11.65 5.34
N ALA A 80 10.64 10.75 5.86
CA ALA A 80 10.79 9.30 5.66
C ALA A 80 10.70 8.91 4.18
N VAL A 81 9.71 9.45 3.45
CA VAL A 81 9.57 9.23 2.01
C VAL A 81 10.76 9.79 1.24
N ALA A 82 11.27 10.96 1.61
CA ALA A 82 12.46 11.55 0.98
C ALA A 82 13.71 10.69 1.22
N ASN A 83 13.92 10.19 2.43
CA ASN A 83 15.05 9.31 2.78
C ASN A 83 15.05 7.99 1.99
N MET A 84 13.86 7.49 1.66
CA MET A 84 13.68 6.23 0.92
C MET A 84 13.53 6.44 -0.59
N ARG A 85 13.50 7.68 -1.10
CA ARG A 85 13.20 7.97 -2.50
C ARG A 85 14.18 7.24 -3.43
N GLY A 86 13.64 6.46 -4.37
CA GLY A 86 14.42 5.68 -5.33
C GLY A 86 14.99 4.36 -4.80
N THR A 87 14.83 4.03 -3.52
CA THR A 87 15.34 2.79 -2.93
C THR A 87 14.25 1.80 -2.52
N HIS A 88 13.03 2.28 -2.26
CA HIS A 88 11.86 1.44 -1.95
C HIS A 88 10.92 1.32 -3.14
N CYS A 89 10.27 0.17 -3.26
CA CYS A 89 9.32 -0.11 -4.34
C CYS A 89 7.86 0.01 -3.89
N ARG A 90 7.60 0.08 -2.59
CA ARG A 90 6.25 0.09 -2.01
C ARG A 90 6.24 0.72 -0.63
N MET A 91 5.09 1.24 -0.23
CA MET A 91 4.90 1.83 1.09
C MET A 91 3.66 1.26 1.77
N PHE A 92 3.75 1.01 3.08
CA PHE A 92 2.63 0.65 3.93
C PHE A 92 2.38 1.76 4.95
N HIS A 93 1.12 2.13 5.14
CA HIS A 93 0.72 2.99 6.23
C HIS A 93 -0.36 2.30 7.08
N LEU A 94 -0.01 2.00 8.33
CA LEU A 94 -0.79 1.11 9.20
C LEU A 94 -1.92 1.82 9.97
N GLY A 95 -2.44 2.92 9.42
CA GLY A 95 -3.56 3.68 10.00
C GLY A 95 -3.17 4.85 10.90
N ASP A 96 -4.22 5.49 11.43
CA ASP A 96 -4.24 6.77 12.13
C ASP A 96 -3.58 7.89 11.30
N PHE A 97 -4.09 8.06 10.06
CA PHE A 97 -3.64 9.09 9.12
C PHE A 97 -4.10 10.49 9.55
N GLN A 98 -5.41 10.62 9.85
CA GLN A 98 -6.10 11.90 10.10
C GLN A 98 -5.84 12.99 9.03
N CYS A 99 -5.69 12.58 7.76
CA CYS A 99 -5.65 13.44 6.59
C CYS A 99 -6.39 12.76 5.42
N ASP A 100 -6.46 13.42 4.26
CA ASP A 100 -6.96 12.78 3.05
C ASP A 100 -5.96 11.70 2.60
N PRO A 101 -6.41 10.45 2.35
CA PRO A 101 -5.56 9.41 1.77
C PRO A 101 -4.87 9.80 0.46
N ASP A 102 -5.51 10.66 -0.35
CA ASP A 102 -4.94 11.12 -1.62
C ASP A 102 -3.64 11.91 -1.42
N ASP A 103 -3.52 12.68 -0.33
CA ASP A 103 -2.29 13.39 0.03
C ASP A 103 -1.11 12.42 0.27
N ILE A 104 -1.41 11.24 0.85
CA ILE A 104 -0.39 10.21 1.12
C ILE A 104 0.00 9.50 -0.18
N TYR A 105 -0.98 9.20 -1.05
CA TYR A 105 -0.70 8.61 -2.36
C TYR A 105 0.19 9.50 -3.21
N ASP A 106 -0.11 10.80 -3.25
CA ASP A 106 0.67 11.78 -4.01
C ASP A 106 2.08 11.97 -3.43
N LEU A 107 2.22 11.94 -2.10
CA LEU A 107 3.50 12.07 -1.44
C LEU A 107 4.42 10.87 -1.71
N ALA A 108 3.90 9.64 -1.63
CA ALA A 108 4.71 8.43 -1.63
C ALA A 108 5.49 8.20 -2.93
N GLY A 109 4.89 8.52 -4.09
CA GLY A 109 5.49 8.29 -5.41
C GLY A 109 5.70 6.82 -5.78
N VAL A 110 5.21 5.89 -4.95
CA VAL A 110 5.23 4.43 -5.14
C VAL A 110 3.85 3.87 -4.77
N PRO A 111 3.52 2.61 -5.13
CA PRO A 111 2.29 1.98 -4.65
C PRO A 111 2.19 1.98 -3.12
N VAL A 112 1.04 2.38 -2.59
CA VAL A 112 0.78 2.46 -1.15
C VAL A 112 -0.35 1.51 -0.75
N ASP A 113 -0.14 0.73 0.31
CA ASP A 113 -1.20 0.00 0.99
C ASP A 113 -1.50 0.65 2.34
N MET A 114 -2.79 0.89 2.57
CA MET A 114 -3.27 1.59 3.74
C MET A 114 -4.37 0.78 4.41
N VAL A 115 -4.38 0.81 5.75
CA VAL A 115 -5.44 0.24 6.59
C VAL A 115 -5.90 1.28 7.60
N ARG A 116 -7.18 1.26 7.97
CA ARG A 116 -7.75 2.27 8.87
C ARG A 116 -7.33 2.05 10.30
N GLY A 117 -6.95 3.15 10.96
CA GLY A 117 -6.88 3.21 12.41
C GLY A 117 -8.19 3.65 13.06
N ASN A 118 -8.20 3.65 14.39
CA ASN A 118 -9.39 4.05 15.16
C ASN A 118 -9.71 5.55 15.00
N CYS A 119 -8.73 6.37 14.64
CA CYS A 119 -8.94 7.78 14.33
C CYS A 119 -9.35 8.06 12.87
N ASP A 120 -9.44 7.02 12.03
CA ASP A 120 -9.78 7.13 10.60
C ASP A 120 -11.20 6.61 10.30
N SER A 121 -12.08 6.63 11.30
CA SER A 121 -13.42 6.02 11.21
C SER A 121 -14.29 6.60 10.08
N SER A 122 -14.04 7.85 9.68
CA SER A 122 -14.71 8.53 8.57
C SER A 122 -14.27 8.06 7.17
N LEU A 123 -13.15 7.32 7.05
CA LEU A 123 -12.56 6.96 5.76
C LEU A 123 -13.10 5.64 5.18
N CYS A 124 -14.39 5.57 4.85
CA CYS A 124 -15.05 4.33 4.41
C CYS A 124 -14.40 3.58 3.23
N GLY A 125 -13.59 4.26 2.40
CA GLY A 125 -12.88 3.66 1.25
C GLY A 125 -11.60 2.89 1.59
N VAL A 126 -11.08 3.01 2.81
CA VAL A 126 -9.86 2.32 3.26
C VAL A 126 -10.24 1.07 4.08
N PRO A 127 -9.66 -0.11 3.83
CA PRO A 127 -10.02 -1.32 4.56
C PRO A 127 -9.52 -1.30 6.02
N LEU A 128 -10.14 -2.09 6.91
CA LEU A 128 -9.66 -2.25 8.30
C LEU A 128 -8.41 -3.13 8.38
N SER A 129 -8.32 -4.12 7.50
CA SER A 129 -7.16 -4.99 7.35
C SER A 129 -6.96 -5.33 5.88
N LYS A 130 -5.72 -5.70 5.53
CA LYS A 130 -5.37 -6.07 4.16
C LYS A 130 -4.26 -7.09 4.16
N ILE A 131 -4.40 -8.16 3.38
CA ILE A 131 -3.31 -9.09 3.12
C ILE A 131 -2.62 -8.68 1.83
N VAL A 132 -1.29 -8.61 1.87
CA VAL A 132 -0.43 -8.31 0.73
C VAL A 132 0.65 -9.38 0.60
N GLU A 133 1.09 -9.62 -0.64
CA GLU A 133 2.13 -10.60 -0.95
C GLU A 133 3.33 -9.88 -1.57
N ILE A 134 4.51 -10.05 -0.98
CA ILE A 134 5.76 -9.40 -1.42
C ILE A 134 6.93 -10.34 -1.16
N GLY A 135 7.76 -10.58 -2.19
CA GLY A 135 8.98 -11.39 -2.07
C GLY A 135 8.77 -12.77 -1.45
N GLY A 136 7.62 -13.41 -1.73
CA GLY A 136 7.25 -14.72 -1.18
C GLY A 136 6.59 -14.70 0.19
N TYR A 137 6.47 -13.54 0.85
CA TYR A 137 5.83 -13.42 2.15
C TYR A 137 4.38 -12.96 2.01
N ARG A 138 3.47 -13.61 2.74
CA ARG A 138 2.10 -13.14 2.96
C ARG A 138 2.06 -12.30 4.24
N ILE A 139 1.61 -11.06 4.13
CA ILE A 139 1.70 -10.04 5.18
C ILE A 139 0.30 -9.52 5.48
N LEU A 140 -0.12 -9.62 6.74
CA LEU A 140 -1.34 -8.98 7.22
C LEU A 140 -1.03 -7.57 7.72
N LEU A 141 -1.64 -6.58 7.08
CA LEU A 141 -1.66 -5.19 7.54
C LEU A 141 -2.95 -4.97 8.35
N THR A 142 -2.82 -4.38 9.52
CA THR A 142 -3.95 -3.96 10.38
C THR A 142 -3.48 -2.83 11.28
N HIS A 143 -4.37 -1.96 11.77
CA HIS A 143 -3.94 -0.95 12.73
C HIS A 143 -3.67 -1.55 14.12
N GLY A 144 -4.39 -2.60 14.51
CA GLY A 144 -4.21 -3.28 15.81
C GLY A 144 -5.24 -2.94 16.88
N HIS A 145 -6.00 -1.84 16.74
CA HIS A 145 -7.06 -1.45 17.71
C HIS A 145 -8.18 -2.50 17.88
N GLN A 146 -8.38 -3.37 16.88
CA GLN A 146 -9.34 -4.47 16.93
C GLN A 146 -8.85 -5.66 17.76
N TYR A 147 -7.57 -5.67 18.14
CA TYR A 147 -6.86 -6.81 18.72
C TYR A 147 -6.16 -6.41 20.03
N ALA A 148 -6.94 -5.90 21.01
CA ALA A 148 -6.57 -5.70 22.42
C ALA A 148 -5.16 -5.13 22.77
N GLY A 149 -4.49 -4.42 21.85
CA GLY A 149 -3.11 -3.96 22.02
C GLY A 149 -2.06 -5.05 21.84
N PHE A 150 -0.80 -4.64 21.63
CA PHE A 150 0.36 -5.54 21.42
C PHE A 150 0.59 -6.55 22.55
N ASP A 151 -0.01 -6.36 23.73
CA ASP A 151 0.18 -7.22 24.91
C ASP A 151 -0.30 -8.67 24.71
N SER A 152 -0.92 -8.96 23.57
CA SER A 152 -1.24 -10.32 23.16
C SER A 152 -0.50 -10.73 21.88
N ILE A 153 0.84 -10.74 21.90
CA ILE A 153 1.67 -11.41 20.87
C ILE A 153 1.15 -12.83 20.57
N GLY A 154 0.57 -13.50 21.58
CA GLY A 154 -0.17 -14.76 21.42
C GLY A 154 -1.37 -14.65 20.46
N SER A 155 -2.24 -13.67 20.65
CA SER A 155 -3.38 -13.35 19.76
C SER A 155 -2.91 -13.00 18.35
N MET A 156 -1.81 -12.26 18.21
CA MET A 156 -1.25 -11.93 16.88
C MET A 156 -0.71 -13.17 16.15
N SER A 157 -0.13 -14.13 16.88
CA SER A 157 0.31 -15.40 16.29
C SER A 157 -0.88 -16.26 15.86
N GLU A 158 -1.98 -16.26 16.62
CA GLU A 158 -3.23 -16.94 16.26
C GLU A 158 -3.89 -16.28 15.04
N LEU A 159 -3.92 -14.95 15.01
CA LEU A 159 -4.40 -14.17 13.87
C LEU A 159 -3.61 -14.48 12.60
N ALA A 160 -2.29 -14.59 12.72
CA ALA A 160 -1.43 -14.94 11.61
C ALA A 160 -1.75 -16.33 11.05
N ARG A 161 -1.89 -17.33 11.94
CA ARG A 161 -2.29 -18.68 11.56
C ARG A 161 -3.67 -18.74 10.93
N ALA A 162 -4.65 -18.02 11.48
CA ALA A 162 -6.01 -17.99 10.95
C ALA A 162 -6.09 -17.39 9.54
N ASN A 163 -5.15 -16.52 9.17
CA ASN A 163 -5.07 -15.88 7.86
C ASN A 163 -4.01 -16.49 6.93
N ASP A 164 -3.29 -17.52 7.40
CA ASP A 164 -2.16 -18.15 6.71
C ASP A 164 -1.10 -17.11 6.25
N VAL A 165 -0.69 -16.25 7.19
CA VAL A 165 0.34 -15.22 6.97
C VAL A 165 1.55 -15.46 7.86
N SER A 166 2.72 -15.06 7.38
CA SER A 166 4.00 -15.17 8.10
C SER A 166 4.40 -13.88 8.81
N ILE A 167 3.76 -12.75 8.46
CA ILE A 167 4.07 -11.42 9.00
C ILE A 167 2.76 -10.70 9.32
N VAL A 168 2.68 -10.12 10.51
CA VAL A 168 1.61 -9.21 10.95
C VAL A 168 2.23 -7.85 11.25
N MET A 169 1.77 -6.82 10.55
CA MET A 169 2.20 -5.45 10.76
C MET A 169 1.06 -4.63 11.36
N CYS A 170 1.34 -3.96 12.49
CA CYS A 170 0.37 -3.10 13.16
C CYS A 170 0.95 -1.85 13.80
N GLY A 171 0.09 -0.85 14.01
CA GLY A 171 0.40 0.45 14.61
C GLY A 171 -0.18 0.54 16.02
N HIS A 172 -0.91 1.63 16.31
CA HIS A 172 -1.79 1.85 17.47
C HIS A 172 -1.09 2.06 18.82
N THR A 173 -0.04 1.30 19.13
CA THR A 173 0.69 1.45 20.40
C THR A 173 1.70 2.59 20.36
N HIS A 174 2.11 3.01 19.15
CA HIS A 174 3.12 4.04 18.90
C HIS A 174 4.51 3.67 19.44
N ILE A 175 4.78 2.38 19.65
CA ILE A 175 6.05 1.85 20.18
C ILE A 175 6.63 0.93 19.09
N PRO A 176 7.85 1.21 18.59
CA PRO A 176 8.53 0.32 17.65
C PRO A 176 8.69 -1.07 18.25
N HIS A 177 8.35 -2.10 17.48
CA HIS A 177 8.43 -3.49 17.92
C HIS A 177 8.76 -4.39 16.74
N VAL A 178 9.71 -5.30 16.91
CA VAL A 178 10.00 -6.35 15.94
C VAL A 178 10.27 -7.62 16.74
N GLU A 179 9.41 -8.61 16.58
CA GLU A 179 9.55 -9.88 17.26
C GLU A 179 9.14 -11.02 16.35
N GLN A 180 9.86 -12.14 16.45
CA GLN A 180 9.46 -13.39 15.83
C GLN A 180 9.01 -14.37 16.91
N ARG A 181 7.78 -14.86 16.81
CA ARG A 181 7.23 -15.87 17.71
C ARG A 181 6.49 -16.94 16.93
N ASN A 182 6.78 -18.21 17.22
CA ASN A 182 6.15 -19.36 16.57
C ASN A 182 6.20 -19.32 15.02
N GLY A 183 7.28 -18.80 14.45
CA GLY A 183 7.46 -18.68 13.00
C GLY A 183 6.73 -17.49 12.35
N VAL A 184 6.08 -16.63 13.14
CA VAL A 184 5.38 -15.43 12.69
C VAL A 184 6.14 -14.19 13.16
N TYR A 185 6.32 -13.21 12.29
CA TYR A 185 6.81 -11.89 12.66
C TYR A 185 5.66 -10.96 13.07
N VAL A 186 5.79 -10.28 14.20
CA VAL A 186 4.90 -9.20 14.62
C VAL A 186 5.70 -7.91 14.63
N VAL A 187 5.25 -6.93 13.84
CA VAL A 187 6.02 -5.73 13.52
C VAL A 187 5.20 -4.47 13.77
N ASN A 188 5.79 -3.52 14.49
CA ASN A 188 5.30 -2.15 14.65
C ASN A 188 6.38 -1.16 14.22
N PRO A 189 6.10 -0.24 13.26
CA PRO A 189 7.05 0.81 12.91
C PRO A 189 7.21 1.88 13.99
N GLY A 190 6.38 1.84 15.04
CA GLY A 190 6.20 2.93 15.99
C GLY A 190 5.29 4.01 15.42
N SER A 191 5.43 5.23 15.94
CA SER A 191 4.70 6.38 15.43
C SER A 191 5.65 7.39 14.80
N ILE A 192 5.29 7.83 13.59
CA ILE A 192 6.02 8.86 12.87
C ILE A 192 5.76 10.27 13.41
N SER A 193 4.75 10.43 14.29
CA SER A 193 4.31 11.75 14.79
C SER A 193 4.10 11.84 16.31
N ARG A 194 3.75 10.74 16.98
CA ARG A 194 3.37 10.67 18.40
C ARG A 194 4.04 9.48 19.12
N PRO A 195 5.37 9.31 19.08
CA PRO A 195 6.07 8.17 19.67
C PRO A 195 5.84 8.03 21.18
N ARG A 196 5.71 6.79 21.66
CA ARG A 196 5.44 6.46 23.08
C ARG A 196 6.53 5.64 23.75
N GLN A 197 7.54 5.19 23.02
CA GLN A 197 8.72 4.56 23.60
C GLN A 197 9.60 5.60 24.31
N GLU A 198 10.53 5.12 25.15
CA GLU A 198 11.49 5.97 25.83
C GLU A 198 12.28 6.86 24.83
N GLY A 199 12.49 8.11 25.21
CA GLY A 199 13.13 9.11 24.35
C GLY A 199 12.21 9.76 23.30
N HIS A 200 10.96 9.28 23.13
CA HIS A 200 9.94 9.89 22.25
C HIS A 200 10.45 10.25 20.86
N GLN A 201 11.28 9.39 20.26
CA GLN A 201 11.84 9.62 18.93
C GLN A 201 10.85 9.15 17.85
N PRO A 202 10.45 10.00 16.90
CA PRO A 202 9.60 9.57 15.81
C PRO A 202 10.29 8.48 15.00
N SER A 203 9.54 7.49 14.55
CA SER A 203 10.11 6.31 13.90
C SER A 203 9.29 5.83 12.72
N TYR A 204 9.97 5.14 11.83
CA TYR A 204 9.40 4.32 10.78
C TYR A 204 10.22 3.03 10.66
N LEU A 205 9.79 2.11 9.79
CA LEU A 205 10.49 0.84 9.60
C LEU A 205 10.73 0.57 8.12
N VAL A 206 11.89 0.01 7.82
CA VAL A 206 12.22 -0.49 6.49
C VAL A 206 12.20 -2.00 6.53
N MET A 207 11.30 -2.60 5.74
CA MET A 207 11.32 -4.04 5.50
C MET A 207 12.18 -4.30 4.27
N ASN A 208 13.22 -5.12 4.43
CA ASN A 208 14.09 -5.56 3.36
C ASN A 208 13.87 -7.06 3.10
N ILE A 209 13.77 -7.45 1.83
CA ILE A 209 13.81 -8.86 1.43
C ILE A 209 14.97 -9.03 0.47
N GLU A 210 15.89 -9.91 0.83
CA GLU A 210 17.07 -10.24 0.03
C GLU A 210 17.29 -11.74 0.06
N GLN A 211 17.45 -12.36 -1.12
CA GLN A 211 17.70 -13.80 -1.25
C GLN A 211 16.66 -14.66 -0.48
N GLY A 212 15.41 -14.20 -0.47
CA GLY A 212 14.30 -14.87 0.24
C GLY A 212 14.28 -14.67 1.75
N ARG A 213 15.23 -13.93 2.34
CA ARG A 213 15.24 -13.60 3.78
C ARG A 213 14.66 -12.20 4.00
N VAL A 214 13.78 -12.08 4.99
CA VAL A 214 13.23 -10.80 5.43
C VAL A 214 14.00 -10.25 6.62
N ASP A 215 14.25 -8.95 6.61
CA ASP A 215 14.80 -8.18 7.72
C ASP A 215 13.96 -6.91 7.95
N PHE A 216 13.93 -6.43 9.19
CA PHE A 216 13.16 -5.27 9.59
C PHE A 216 14.05 -4.28 10.35
N VAL A 217 14.24 -3.10 9.77
CA VAL A 217 15.13 -2.07 10.32
C VAL A 217 14.30 -0.88 10.80
N PRO A 218 14.11 -0.69 12.13
CA PRO A 218 13.57 0.54 12.67
C PRO A 218 14.51 1.71 12.40
N VAL A 219 13.96 2.82 11.93
CA VAL A 219 14.70 4.06 11.69
C VAL A 219 14.08 5.19 12.50
N TYR A 220 14.92 5.88 13.27
CA TYR A 220 14.51 6.99 14.12
C TYR A 220 14.83 8.31 13.43
N LEU A 221 13.91 9.27 13.53
CA LEU A 221 14.02 10.60 12.96
C LEU A 221 14.48 11.59 14.02
N THR A 222 15.35 12.50 13.59
CA THR A 222 15.82 13.66 14.36
C THR A 222 15.13 14.95 13.94
#